data_AF-A0A0B1TQH0-F1
#
_entry.id   AF-A0A0B1TQH0-F1
#
_cell.length_a   1.000
_cell.length_b   1.000
_cell.length_c   1.000
_cell.angle_alpha   90.00
_cell.angle_beta   90.00
_cell.angle_gamma   90.00
#
_symmetry.space_group_name_H-M   'P 1'
#
loop_
_entity.id
_entity.type
_entity.pdbx_description
1 polymer ?
#
loop_
_entity_poly.entity_id
_entity_poly.type
_entity_poly.pdbx_seq_one_letter_code
_entity_poly.pdbx_strand_id
1 'polypeptide(L)'
;MEVEDIHVLGNLTQMLGEKWTGMYHQNRSIPDTAVLTRHDIHRHSYAFTGNGMGIRILVDSTYFVNVWSMHLDYLAYGPYAAFNKLVTSVDQILAGENPRSRHGRAENMEELKNNSRMIAWRRKSQLVPVIVAGDFNCPSHLDWTDAYKKLKTFTFLIHRHSYAFTGNGMGIRILVDSTYFVNVWSMHLDYIAYGPYAAFNKLVTSVDQILAGENPRSRHGRAENMEELKNNSRMIAWRRKSQLVPVIVAGDFNCPSHLDWTDAYKDRHGDWAVQWPATKAMEDMKFIDSFREVHPDVDLEPGTFWTLSYSLTLFFKQA
;
A
#
# COMPACT_ATOMS: atom_id res chain seq x y z
N MET A 1 -6.07 8.47 -8.23
CA MET A 1 -6.04 8.53 -9.70
C MET A 1 -5.70 7.15 -10.17
N GLU A 2 -6.59 6.55 -10.94
CA GLU A 2 -6.17 5.57 -11.94
C GLU A 2 -5.34 6.33 -12.98
N VAL A 3 -4.23 5.75 -13.45
CA VAL A 3 -3.35 6.46 -14.39
C VAL A 3 -3.88 6.23 -15.80
N GLU A 4 -4.92 6.99 -16.12
CA GLU A 4 -5.72 6.81 -17.34
C GLU A 4 -5.01 7.24 -18.62
N ASP A 5 -4.19 8.28 -18.51
CA ASP A 5 -3.46 8.82 -19.65
C ASP A 5 -2.18 9.55 -19.23
N ILE A 6 -1.52 10.12 -20.24
CA ILE A 6 -0.28 10.88 -20.07
C ILE A 6 -0.47 12.22 -19.33
N HIS A 7 -1.65 12.82 -19.38
CA HIS A 7 -1.95 14.07 -18.67
C HIS A 7 -2.10 13.80 -17.18
N VAL A 8 -2.84 12.75 -16.83
CA VAL A 8 -2.99 12.22 -15.48
C VAL A 8 -1.62 11.86 -14.90
N LEU A 9 -0.81 11.12 -15.66
CA LEU A 9 0.57 10.80 -15.28
C LEU A 9 1.43 12.06 -15.09
N GLY A 10 1.34 13.02 -16.01
CA GLY A 10 2.06 14.29 -15.95
C GLY A 10 1.73 15.07 -14.69
N ASN A 11 0.45 15.26 -14.40
CA ASN A 11 -0.03 15.93 -13.19
C ASN A 11 0.50 15.23 -11.92
N LEU A 12 0.39 13.90 -11.85
CA LEU A 12 0.93 13.14 -10.71
C LEU A 12 2.44 13.33 -10.56
N THR A 13 3.20 13.22 -11.64
CA THR A 13 4.66 13.43 -11.58
C THR A 13 5.03 14.85 -11.17
N GLN A 14 4.24 15.85 -11.56
CA GLN A 14 4.43 17.24 -11.16
C GLN A 14 4.13 17.46 -9.67
N MET A 15 3.03 16.87 -9.17
CA MET A 15 2.68 16.91 -7.75
C MET A 15 3.72 16.21 -6.87
N LEU A 16 4.29 15.09 -7.33
CA LEU A 16 5.33 14.37 -6.59
C LEU A 16 6.67 15.13 -6.51
N GLY A 17 6.80 16.23 -7.26
CA GLY A 17 7.95 17.14 -7.26
C GLY A 17 8.95 16.88 -8.39
N GLU A 18 9.99 17.70 -8.43
CA GLU A 18 11.02 17.62 -9.47
C GLU A 18 11.67 16.22 -9.55
N LYS A 19 12.01 15.81 -10.78
CA LYS A 19 12.69 14.54 -11.13
C LYS A 19 11.83 13.27 -11.09
N TRP A 20 10.56 13.33 -10.71
CA TRP A 20 9.67 12.19 -10.90
C TRP A 20 9.31 12.01 -12.37
N THR A 21 9.31 10.77 -12.79
CA THR A 21 8.82 10.31 -14.09
C THR A 21 8.01 9.06 -13.88
N GLY A 22 7.36 8.58 -14.92
CA GLY A 22 6.66 7.33 -14.85
C GLY A 22 6.27 6.79 -16.20
N MET A 23 5.73 5.59 -16.16
CA MET A 23 5.12 4.95 -17.31
C MET A 23 3.80 4.35 -16.89
N TYR A 24 2.83 4.43 -17.79
CA TYR A 24 1.50 3.88 -17.61
C TYR A 24 1.21 2.84 -18.69
N HIS A 25 0.14 2.08 -18.51
CA HIS A 25 -0.29 1.11 -19.48
C HIS A 25 -0.97 1.79 -20.70
N GLN A 26 -0.25 1.90 -21.82
CA GLN A 26 -0.64 2.74 -22.97
C GLN A 26 -1.79 2.20 -23.85
N ASN A 27 -2.24 0.95 -23.63
CA ASN A 27 -3.17 0.25 -24.53
C ASN A 27 -4.46 -0.26 -23.84
N ARG A 28 -5.03 0.49 -22.89
CA ARG A 28 -6.32 0.11 -22.28
C ARG A 28 -7.25 1.29 -22.09
N SER A 29 -8.55 1.01 -22.11
CA SER A 29 -9.63 1.97 -21.80
C SER A 29 -9.77 2.28 -20.30
N ILE A 30 -9.14 1.49 -19.43
CA ILE A 30 -9.05 1.72 -17.98
C ILE A 30 -7.67 1.19 -17.51
N PRO A 31 -6.63 2.03 -17.42
CA PRO A 31 -5.32 1.66 -16.94
C PRO A 31 -5.15 1.96 -15.44
N ASP A 32 -5.39 0.96 -14.61
CA ASP A 32 -5.13 1.05 -13.16
C ASP A 32 -3.69 0.65 -12.81
N THR A 33 -2.76 0.75 -13.78
CA THR A 33 -1.36 0.36 -13.56
C THR A 33 -0.39 1.37 -14.15
N ALA A 34 0.46 1.86 -13.27
CA ALA A 34 1.62 2.67 -13.61
C ALA A 34 2.78 2.33 -12.69
N VAL A 35 3.97 2.73 -13.12
CA VAL A 35 5.16 2.78 -12.27
C VAL A 35 5.68 4.21 -12.30
N LEU A 36 5.69 4.85 -11.13
CA LEU A 36 6.27 6.17 -10.92
C LEU A 36 7.62 6.01 -10.23
N THR A 37 8.63 6.77 -10.66
CA THR A 37 9.97 6.66 -10.11
C THR A 37 10.76 7.95 -10.29
N ARG A 38 11.75 8.18 -9.42
CA ARG A 38 12.79 9.21 -9.60
C ARG A 38 14.02 8.68 -10.37
N HIS A 39 14.03 7.40 -10.67
CA HIS A 39 15.13 6.70 -11.31
C HIS A 39 14.98 6.71 -12.82
N ASP A 40 16.10 6.59 -13.53
CA ASP A 40 16.08 6.53 -14.99
C ASP A 40 15.39 5.24 -15.45
N ILE A 41 14.32 5.40 -16.22
CA ILE A 41 13.64 4.28 -16.86
C ILE A 41 14.48 3.84 -18.06
N HIS A 42 14.96 2.59 -18.05
CA HIS A 42 15.73 2.05 -19.14
C HIS A 42 14.89 2.02 -20.41
N ARG A 43 15.36 2.71 -21.45
CA ARG A 43 14.65 2.82 -22.73
C ARG A 43 14.30 1.44 -23.29
N HIS A 44 13.11 1.33 -23.88
CA HIS A 44 12.59 0.10 -24.51
C HIS A 44 12.41 -1.10 -23.56
N SER A 45 12.47 -0.91 -22.24
CA SER A 45 12.24 -1.97 -21.26
C SER A 45 10.76 -2.29 -21.00
N TYR A 46 9.84 -1.47 -21.53
CA TYR A 46 8.40 -1.55 -21.30
C TYR A 46 7.79 -2.88 -21.77
N ALA A 47 7.02 -3.54 -20.93
CA ALA A 47 6.18 -4.68 -21.30
C ALA A 47 4.80 -4.54 -20.69
N PHE A 48 3.84 -5.22 -21.30
CA PHE A 48 2.43 -5.10 -20.93
C PHE A 48 1.79 -6.50 -20.90
N THR A 49 0.82 -6.65 -20.02
CA THR A 49 -0.23 -7.69 -20.04
C THR A 49 -1.57 -6.97 -20.07
N GLY A 50 -2.68 -7.69 -20.24
CA GLY A 50 -4.01 -7.09 -20.16
C GLY A 50 -4.25 -6.33 -18.85
N ASN A 51 -3.59 -6.74 -17.76
CA ASN A 51 -3.84 -6.26 -16.41
C ASN A 51 -2.60 -5.71 -15.72
N GLY A 52 -1.56 -5.32 -16.46
CA GLY A 52 -0.36 -4.79 -15.84
C GLY A 52 0.74 -4.37 -16.78
N MET A 53 1.70 -3.65 -16.24
CA MET A 53 2.79 -3.07 -16.99
C MET A 53 4.12 -3.22 -16.25
N GLY A 54 5.17 -3.49 -17.01
CA GLY A 54 6.51 -3.77 -16.52
C GLY A 54 7.54 -2.82 -17.11
N ILE A 55 8.45 -2.31 -16.29
CA ILE A 55 9.58 -1.49 -16.71
C ILE A 55 10.87 -1.95 -16.04
N ARG A 56 12.02 -1.52 -16.58
CA ARG A 56 13.31 -1.59 -15.90
C ARG A 56 13.76 -0.19 -15.53
N ILE A 57 14.20 -0.04 -14.30
CA ILE A 57 14.73 1.22 -13.76
C ILE A 57 16.19 1.05 -13.34
N LEU A 58 16.99 2.11 -13.52
CA LEU A 58 18.37 2.21 -13.05
C LEU A 58 18.36 2.84 -11.65
N VAL A 59 18.45 2.02 -10.61
CA VAL A 59 18.34 2.47 -9.22
C VAL A 59 19.61 3.15 -8.70
N ASP A 60 20.75 2.82 -9.30
CA ASP A 60 22.06 3.45 -9.10
C ASP A 60 22.89 3.27 -10.38
N SER A 61 24.01 3.97 -10.51
CA SER A 61 24.93 4.04 -11.67
C SER A 61 25.15 2.75 -12.46
N THR A 62 25.05 1.58 -11.83
CA THR A 62 25.21 0.27 -12.48
C THR A 62 24.10 -0.74 -12.17
N TYR A 63 23.14 -0.40 -11.31
CA TYR A 63 22.18 -1.35 -10.76
C TYR A 63 20.81 -1.17 -11.36
N PHE A 64 20.28 -2.25 -11.93
CA PHE A 64 18.95 -2.29 -12.50
C PHE A 64 17.99 -3.09 -11.63
N VAL A 65 16.72 -2.68 -11.63
CA VAL A 65 15.60 -3.46 -11.09
C VAL A 65 14.50 -3.52 -12.15
N ASN A 66 13.90 -4.69 -12.32
CA ASN A 66 12.69 -4.83 -13.12
C ASN A 66 11.46 -4.75 -12.19
N VAL A 67 10.48 -3.93 -12.54
CA VAL A 67 9.28 -3.70 -11.74
C VAL A 67 8.06 -3.94 -12.60
N TRP A 68 7.10 -4.71 -12.09
CA TRP A 68 5.78 -4.90 -12.66
C TRP A 68 4.72 -4.34 -11.71
N SER A 69 3.82 -3.55 -12.25
CA SER A 69 2.59 -3.06 -11.62
C SER A 69 1.42 -3.84 -12.20
N MET A 70 0.63 -4.50 -11.36
CA MET A 70 -0.50 -5.36 -11.75
C MET A 70 -1.78 -4.93 -11.06
N HIS A 71 -2.90 -5.00 -11.76
CA HIS A 71 -4.26 -4.85 -11.23
C HIS A 71 -5.09 -6.03 -11.72
N LEU A 72 -5.13 -7.12 -10.94
CA LEU A 72 -5.83 -8.34 -11.35
C LEU A 72 -7.34 -8.18 -11.18
N ASP A 73 -8.11 -9.08 -11.77
CA ASP A 73 -9.57 -9.01 -11.70
C ASP A 73 -10.16 -8.88 -10.28
N TYR A 74 -10.96 -7.84 -10.08
CA TYR A 74 -11.59 -7.46 -8.81
C TYR A 74 -13.03 -7.94 -8.66
N LEU A 75 -13.70 -8.32 -9.74
CA LEU A 75 -15.17 -8.41 -9.78
C LEU A 75 -15.76 -9.52 -8.91
N ALA A 76 -15.01 -10.57 -8.61
CA ALA A 76 -15.49 -11.71 -7.83
C ALA A 76 -14.47 -12.13 -6.78
N TYR A 77 -14.51 -11.49 -5.61
CA TYR A 77 -13.58 -11.75 -4.50
C TYR A 77 -14.01 -12.94 -3.64
N GLY A 78 -13.19 -14.00 -3.63
CA GLY A 78 -13.50 -15.26 -2.96
C GLY A 78 -13.85 -15.14 -1.47
N PRO A 79 -13.11 -14.35 -0.66
CA PRO A 79 -13.45 -14.16 0.74
C PRO A 79 -14.85 -13.60 0.98
N TYR A 80 -15.37 -12.71 0.12
CA TYR A 80 -16.75 -12.25 0.25
C TYR A 80 -17.77 -13.36 0.00
N ALA A 81 -17.51 -14.23 -0.98
CA ALA A 81 -18.32 -15.43 -1.20
C ALA A 81 -18.25 -16.39 0.01
N ALA A 82 -17.09 -16.54 0.65
CA ALA A 82 -16.91 -17.40 1.82
C ALA A 82 -17.75 -16.97 3.04
N PHE A 83 -18.07 -15.67 3.17
CA PHE A 83 -18.94 -15.15 4.24
C PHE A 83 -20.44 -15.19 3.88
N ASN A 84 -20.80 -15.56 2.66
CA ASN A 84 -22.19 -15.64 2.24
C ASN A 84 -22.81 -16.98 2.66
N LYS A 85 -23.86 -16.95 3.48
CA LYS A 85 -24.57 -18.14 3.98
C LYS A 85 -25.23 -19.00 2.89
N LEU A 86 -25.36 -18.46 1.67
CA LEU A 86 -25.90 -19.17 0.51
C LEU A 86 -24.82 -19.91 -0.30
N VAL A 87 -23.53 -19.70 0.01
CA VAL A 87 -22.41 -20.41 -0.62
C VAL A 87 -22.23 -21.76 0.07
N THR A 88 -22.26 -22.82 -0.73
CA THR A 88 -22.25 -24.21 -0.26
C THR A 88 -21.05 -25.00 -0.78
N SER A 89 -20.22 -24.43 -1.66
CA SER A 89 -19.03 -25.11 -2.19
C SER A 89 -17.83 -24.18 -2.39
N VAL A 90 -16.62 -24.77 -2.37
CA VAL A 90 -15.36 -24.06 -2.68
C VAL A 90 -15.34 -23.55 -4.12
N ASP A 91 -15.97 -24.26 -5.06
CA ASP A 91 -16.05 -23.81 -6.46
C ASP A 91 -16.77 -22.46 -6.60
N GLN A 92 -17.78 -22.20 -5.76
CA GLN A 92 -18.46 -20.90 -5.72
C GLN A 92 -17.55 -19.80 -5.16
N ILE A 93 -16.67 -20.13 -4.21
CA ILE A 93 -15.66 -19.23 -3.65
C ILE A 93 -14.58 -18.91 -4.71
N LEU A 94 -14.17 -19.91 -5.48
CA LEU A 94 -13.11 -19.79 -6.50
C LEU A 94 -13.61 -19.30 -7.86
N ALA A 95 -14.91 -19.00 -8.01
CA ALA A 95 -15.51 -18.61 -9.28
C ALA A 95 -14.86 -17.39 -9.95
N GLY A 96 -14.28 -16.48 -9.15
CA GLY A 96 -13.55 -15.31 -9.65
C GLY A 96 -12.12 -15.58 -10.12
N GLU A 97 -11.53 -16.74 -9.80
CA GLU A 97 -10.19 -17.09 -10.24
C GLU A 97 -10.17 -17.43 -11.74
N ASN A 98 -11.20 -18.13 -12.22
CA ASN A 98 -11.38 -18.55 -13.63
C ASN A 98 -12.85 -18.42 -14.07
N PRO A 99 -13.37 -17.20 -14.26
CA PRO A 99 -14.75 -16.96 -14.70
C PRO A 99 -14.98 -17.37 -16.16
N ARG A 100 -16.22 -17.68 -16.51
CA ARG A 100 -16.57 -18.21 -17.85
C ARG A 100 -16.60 -17.18 -18.98
N SER A 101 -16.79 -15.90 -18.65
CA SER A 101 -17.11 -14.85 -19.63
C SER A 101 -16.08 -13.71 -19.71
N ARG A 102 -15.00 -13.79 -18.93
CA ARG A 102 -13.93 -12.78 -18.85
C ARG A 102 -12.70 -13.43 -18.23
N HIS A 103 -11.55 -12.76 -18.33
CA HIS A 103 -10.34 -13.23 -17.66
C HIS A 103 -10.42 -13.00 -16.15
N GLY A 104 -10.17 -14.05 -15.38
CA GLY A 104 -10.03 -14.01 -13.93
C GLY A 104 -8.59 -13.79 -13.47
N ARG A 105 -8.40 -13.74 -12.16
CA ARG A 105 -7.08 -13.49 -11.55
C ARG A 105 -6.05 -14.55 -11.91
N ALA A 106 -6.44 -15.83 -11.97
CA ALA A 106 -5.52 -16.91 -12.33
C ALA A 106 -5.05 -16.78 -13.78
N GLU A 107 -5.96 -16.44 -14.69
CA GLU A 107 -5.64 -16.18 -16.09
C GLU A 107 -4.74 -14.94 -16.25
N ASN A 108 -5.03 -13.85 -15.51
CA ASN A 108 -4.19 -12.65 -15.52
C ASN A 108 -2.75 -12.96 -15.05
N MET A 109 -2.58 -13.82 -14.04
CA MET A 109 -1.26 -14.24 -13.57
C MET A 109 -0.56 -15.19 -14.54
N GLU A 110 -1.30 -16.07 -15.21
CA GLU A 110 -0.73 -16.94 -16.24
C GLU A 110 -0.27 -16.12 -17.45
N GLU A 111 -1.00 -15.06 -17.82
CA GLU A 111 -0.57 -14.09 -18.83
C GLU A 111 0.76 -13.42 -18.44
N LEU A 112 0.88 -12.93 -17.21
CA LEU A 112 2.14 -12.36 -16.71
C LEU A 112 3.27 -13.37 -16.75
N LYS A 113 3.02 -14.60 -16.29
CA LYS A 113 4.01 -15.68 -16.26
C LYS A 113 4.51 -16.03 -17.66
N ASN A 114 3.62 -15.97 -18.67
CA ASN A 114 3.92 -16.29 -20.06
C ASN A 114 4.37 -15.08 -20.89
N ASN A 115 4.33 -13.88 -20.33
CA ASN A 115 4.87 -12.69 -20.98
C ASN A 115 6.37 -12.88 -21.30
N SER A 116 6.74 -12.64 -22.57
CA SER A 116 8.11 -12.88 -23.06
C SER A 116 9.17 -12.11 -22.26
N ARG A 117 8.85 -10.89 -21.81
CA ARG A 117 9.74 -10.05 -21.01
C ARG A 117 9.84 -10.55 -19.58
N MET A 118 8.74 -10.95 -18.96
CA MET A 118 8.74 -11.58 -17.65
C MET A 118 9.58 -12.88 -17.64
N ILE A 119 9.42 -13.74 -18.66
CA ILE A 119 10.23 -14.95 -18.81
C ILE A 119 11.73 -14.59 -18.88
N ALA A 120 12.09 -13.62 -19.72
CA ALA A 120 13.48 -13.18 -19.88
C ALA A 120 14.06 -12.59 -18.59
N TRP A 121 13.28 -11.79 -17.87
CA TRP A 121 13.69 -11.18 -16.60
C TRP A 121 13.83 -12.21 -15.48
N ARG A 122 12.91 -13.16 -15.36
CA ARG A 122 13.00 -14.27 -14.39
C ARG A 122 14.25 -15.13 -14.60
N ARG A 123 14.64 -15.42 -15.86
CA ARG A 123 15.88 -16.16 -16.16
C ARG A 123 17.15 -15.46 -15.66
N LYS A 124 17.12 -14.15 -15.50
CA LYS A 124 18.25 -13.32 -15.05
C LYS A 124 17.99 -12.66 -13.71
N SER A 125 17.02 -13.14 -12.92
CA SER A 125 16.57 -12.45 -11.70
C SER A 125 17.61 -12.41 -10.58
N GLN A 126 18.62 -13.29 -10.65
CA GLN A 126 19.77 -13.28 -9.74
C GLN A 126 20.73 -12.11 -10.02
N LEU A 127 20.69 -11.53 -11.23
CA LEU A 127 21.53 -10.41 -11.64
C LEU A 127 20.75 -9.09 -11.64
N VAL A 128 19.51 -9.13 -12.10
CA VAL A 128 18.60 -7.97 -12.14
C VAL A 128 17.28 -8.40 -11.50
N PRO A 129 17.01 -8.03 -10.25
CA PRO A 129 15.81 -8.45 -9.53
C PRO A 129 14.51 -8.14 -10.30
N VAL A 130 13.47 -8.93 -10.02
CA VAL A 130 12.12 -8.70 -10.54
C VAL A 130 11.19 -8.52 -9.35
N ILE A 131 10.53 -7.37 -9.31
CA ILE A 131 9.48 -7.04 -8.36
C ILE A 131 8.16 -7.08 -9.10
N VAL A 132 7.17 -7.76 -8.55
CA VAL A 132 5.78 -7.72 -9.02
C VAL A 132 4.94 -7.23 -7.87
N ALA A 133 4.23 -6.14 -8.08
CA ALA A 133 3.42 -5.46 -7.07
C ALA A 133 2.14 -4.90 -7.70
N GLY A 134 1.24 -4.42 -6.85
CA GLY A 134 -0.06 -3.87 -7.23
C GLY A 134 -1.19 -4.61 -6.54
N ASP A 135 -2.42 -4.34 -6.95
CA ASP A 135 -3.60 -4.98 -6.35
C ASP A 135 -3.88 -6.31 -7.06
N PHE A 136 -3.61 -7.41 -6.36
CA PHE A 136 -3.87 -8.73 -6.89
C PHE A 136 -5.32 -9.18 -6.71
N ASN A 137 -6.14 -8.40 -5.99
CA ASN A 137 -7.54 -8.74 -5.70
C ASN A 137 -7.73 -10.18 -5.20
N CYS A 138 -6.70 -10.75 -4.56
CA CYS A 138 -6.69 -12.12 -4.08
C CYS A 138 -6.26 -12.15 -2.60
N PRO A 139 -6.87 -13.02 -1.78
CA PRO A 139 -6.34 -13.29 -0.46
C PRO A 139 -5.02 -14.04 -0.59
N SER A 140 -4.21 -14.07 0.48
CA SER A 140 -3.09 -15.00 0.49
C SER A 140 -3.62 -16.43 0.37
N HIS A 141 -3.09 -17.19 -0.58
CA HIS A 141 -3.30 -18.65 -0.61
C HIS A 141 -2.78 -19.34 0.66
N LEU A 142 -1.94 -18.65 1.44
CA LEU A 142 -1.48 -19.11 2.72
C LEU A 142 -2.56 -18.90 3.79
N ASP A 143 -3.36 -17.81 3.73
CA ASP A 143 -4.38 -17.43 4.73
C ASP A 143 -5.49 -18.48 4.99
N TRP A 144 -5.63 -19.48 4.11
CA TRP A 144 -6.77 -20.40 4.08
C TRP A 144 -6.37 -21.88 4.09
N THR A 145 -5.39 -22.25 4.93
CA THR A 145 -5.00 -23.67 5.18
C THR A 145 -5.41 -24.14 6.58
N ASP A 146 -5.57 -25.46 6.80
CA ASP A 146 -5.83 -26.02 8.13
C ASP A 146 -4.71 -25.68 9.15
N ALA A 147 -3.48 -25.54 8.64
CA ALA A 147 -2.32 -25.07 9.41
C ALA A 147 -2.38 -23.57 9.72
N TYR A 148 -3.17 -22.79 8.97
CA TYR A 148 -3.31 -21.34 9.12
C TYR A 148 -4.19 -20.87 10.27
N LYS A 149 -4.79 -21.81 11.01
CA LYS A 149 -5.22 -21.52 12.38
C LYS A 149 -4.03 -21.15 13.30
N LYS A 150 -2.76 -21.25 12.85
CA LYS A 150 -1.58 -21.00 13.69
C LYS A 150 -0.38 -20.23 13.13
N LEU A 151 -0.27 -19.78 11.87
CA LEU A 151 0.93 -18.99 11.45
C LEU A 151 0.73 -18.19 10.15
N LYS A 152 1.14 -16.91 10.16
CA LYS A 152 1.17 -15.95 9.03
C LYS A 152 2.52 -15.96 8.29
N THR A 153 2.55 -15.94 6.94
CA THR A 153 3.70 -15.43 6.13
C THR A 153 3.38 -15.31 4.63
N PHE A 154 4.03 -14.35 3.95
CA PHE A 154 4.19 -14.15 2.49
C PHE A 154 5.71 -13.94 2.21
N THR A 155 6.23 -14.27 1.01
CA THR A 155 7.68 -14.29 0.72
C THR A 155 8.09 -13.34 -0.43
N PHE A 156 8.85 -12.29 -0.13
CA PHE A 156 9.84 -11.67 -1.04
C PHE A 156 11.21 -12.32 -0.82
N LEU A 157 12.27 -11.97 -1.57
CA LEU A 157 13.67 -12.31 -1.23
C LEU A 157 14.05 -11.63 0.09
N ILE A 158 13.54 -12.19 1.17
CA ILE A 158 13.73 -11.79 2.55
C ILE A 158 15.06 -12.39 2.96
N HIS A 159 15.96 -11.56 3.48
CA HIS A 159 17.12 -12.07 4.20
C HIS A 159 16.62 -13.03 5.28
N ARG A 160 16.98 -14.33 5.21
CA ARG A 160 16.43 -15.40 6.06
C ARG A 160 16.28 -14.91 7.51
N HIS A 161 15.10 -15.10 8.08
CA HIS A 161 14.73 -14.67 9.44
C HIS A 161 14.54 -13.16 9.67
N SER A 162 14.11 -12.38 8.66
CA SER A 162 13.98 -10.92 8.80
C SER A 162 12.55 -10.32 8.79
N TYR A 163 11.53 -11.05 9.23
CA TYR A 163 10.14 -10.59 9.23
C TYR A 163 9.49 -10.54 10.62
N ALA A 164 8.49 -9.68 10.78
CA ALA A 164 7.63 -9.56 11.97
C ALA A 164 6.18 -9.27 11.56
N PHE A 165 5.24 -9.57 12.45
CA PHE A 165 3.81 -9.38 12.22
C PHE A 165 3.16 -8.61 13.36
N THR A 166 2.08 -7.91 13.01
CA THR A 166 1.01 -7.53 13.92
C THR A 166 -0.30 -8.18 13.44
N GLY A 167 -1.42 -7.94 14.13
CA GLY A 167 -2.76 -8.28 13.66
C GLY A 167 -3.03 -7.71 12.26
N ASN A 168 -2.56 -6.49 12.03
CA ASN A 168 -2.91 -5.63 10.90
C ASN A 168 -1.70 -5.13 10.09
N GLY A 169 -0.59 -5.87 10.10
CA GLY A 169 0.59 -5.47 9.35
C GLY A 169 1.75 -6.46 9.38
N MET A 170 2.72 -6.21 8.52
CA MET A 170 3.93 -7.01 8.38
C MET A 170 5.14 -6.10 8.21
N GLY A 171 6.19 -6.39 8.98
CA GLY A 171 7.51 -5.79 8.86
C GLY A 171 8.47 -6.75 8.18
N ILE A 172 9.24 -6.26 7.21
CA ILE A 172 10.33 -7.00 6.56
C ILE A 172 11.60 -6.15 6.52
N ARG A 173 12.76 -6.81 6.56
CA ARG A 173 14.03 -6.19 6.18
C ARG A 173 14.41 -6.60 4.77
N ILE A 174 14.73 -5.61 3.96
CA ILE A 174 15.11 -5.75 2.56
C ILE A 174 16.57 -5.33 2.43
N LEU A 175 17.38 -6.14 1.75
CA LEU A 175 18.70 -5.74 1.28
C LEU A 175 18.48 -5.01 -0.06
N VAL A 176 18.72 -3.70 -0.09
CA VAL A 176 18.49 -2.88 -1.29
C VAL A 176 19.75 -2.68 -2.12
N ASP A 177 20.93 -2.86 -1.52
CA ASP A 177 22.24 -2.96 -2.17
C ASP A 177 23.12 -3.92 -1.37
N SER A 178 24.22 -4.40 -1.92
CA SER A 178 25.19 -5.36 -1.37
C SER A 178 25.50 -5.21 0.14
N THR A 179 25.41 -4.00 0.69
CA THR A 179 25.62 -3.70 2.11
C THR A 179 24.48 -2.93 2.78
N TYR A 180 23.50 -2.43 2.03
CA TYR A 180 22.49 -1.52 2.56
C TYR A 180 21.16 -2.22 2.78
N PHE A 181 20.63 -2.09 4.00
CA PHE A 181 19.33 -2.62 4.36
C PHE A 181 18.32 -1.49 4.57
N VAL A 182 17.06 -1.79 4.31
CA VAL A 182 15.92 -0.97 4.73
C VAL A 182 14.92 -1.86 5.46
N ASN A 183 14.36 -1.38 6.56
CA ASN A 183 13.23 -2.02 7.22
C ASN A 183 11.94 -1.38 6.75
N VAL A 184 10.98 -2.17 6.30
CA VAL A 184 9.68 -1.69 5.80
C VAL A 184 8.56 -2.38 6.54
N TRP A 185 7.61 -1.61 7.05
CA TRP A 185 6.34 -2.09 7.58
C TRP A 185 5.21 -1.67 6.65
N SER A 186 4.37 -2.63 6.29
CA SER A 186 3.08 -2.38 5.64
C SER A 186 1.97 -2.61 6.66
N MET A 187 1.12 -1.61 6.85
CA MET A 187 0.00 -1.62 7.80
C MET A 187 -1.34 -1.48 7.04
N HIS A 188 -2.38 -2.09 7.56
CA HIS A 188 -3.76 -1.88 7.13
C HIS A 188 -4.63 -1.78 8.38
N LEU A 189 -4.71 -0.57 8.94
CA LEU A 189 -5.43 -0.35 10.20
C LEU A 189 -6.93 -0.50 10.00
N ASP A 190 -7.69 -0.59 11.09
CA ASP A 190 -9.15 -0.72 10.99
C ASP A 190 -9.81 0.35 10.11
N TYR A 191 -10.67 -0.08 9.19
CA TYR A 191 -11.31 0.76 8.18
C TYR A 191 -12.80 1.04 8.46
N ILE A 192 -13.41 0.36 9.43
CA ILE A 192 -14.87 0.24 9.49
C ILE A 192 -15.56 1.57 9.82
N ALA A 193 -15.03 2.33 10.78
CA ALA A 193 -15.65 3.57 11.24
C ALA A 193 -14.72 4.76 10.96
N TYR A 194 -14.75 5.27 9.72
CA TYR A 194 -13.90 6.37 9.28
C TYR A 194 -14.33 7.70 9.91
N GLY A 195 -13.46 8.29 10.72
CA GLY A 195 -13.79 9.47 11.53
C GLY A 195 -14.21 10.71 10.73
N PRO A 196 -13.57 11.03 9.59
CA PRO A 196 -13.99 12.18 8.79
C PRO A 196 -15.45 12.12 8.30
N TYR A 197 -16.00 10.93 8.03
CA TYR A 197 -17.43 10.81 7.71
C TYR A 197 -18.33 11.25 8.87
N ALA A 198 -17.91 11.00 10.11
CA ALA A 198 -18.60 11.50 11.29
C ALA A 198 -18.42 13.02 11.44
N ALA A 199 -17.23 13.57 11.16
CA ALA A 199 -16.97 15.00 11.26
C ALA A 199 -17.89 15.86 10.35
N PHE A 200 -18.22 15.37 9.15
CA PHE A 200 -19.15 16.05 8.24
C PHE A 200 -20.64 15.78 8.51
N ASN A 201 -20.96 14.92 9.49
CA ASN A 201 -22.34 14.64 9.86
C ASN A 201 -22.86 15.71 10.83
N LYS A 202 -23.90 16.44 10.42
CA LYS A 202 -24.52 17.52 11.22
C LYS A 202 -25.14 17.07 12.55
N LEU A 203 -25.29 15.76 12.78
CA LEU A 203 -25.77 15.19 14.03
C LEU A 203 -24.65 14.92 15.04
N VAL A 204 -23.39 15.04 14.63
CA VAL A 204 -22.23 14.88 15.51
C VAL A 204 -22.02 16.15 16.33
N THR A 205 -21.94 15.98 17.64
CA THR A 205 -21.84 17.07 18.62
C THR A 205 -20.60 16.97 19.50
N SER A 206 -19.81 15.89 19.39
CA SER A 206 -18.56 15.73 20.14
C SER A 206 -17.47 14.99 19.36
N VAL A 207 -16.21 15.29 19.69
CA VAL A 207 -15.04 14.62 19.10
C VAL A 207 -15.01 13.12 19.40
N ASP A 208 -15.59 12.67 20.53
CA ASP A 208 -15.66 11.25 20.88
C ASP A 208 -16.48 10.44 19.85
N GLN A 209 -17.49 11.05 19.24
CA GLN A 209 -18.27 10.41 18.17
C GLN A 209 -17.43 10.27 16.89
N ILE A 210 -16.54 11.23 16.62
CA ILE A 210 -15.60 11.21 15.49
C ILE A 210 -14.53 10.13 15.72
N LEU A 211 -14.05 9.99 16.95
CA LEU A 211 -13.00 9.05 17.34
C LEU A 211 -13.53 7.64 17.65
N ALA A 212 -14.82 7.37 17.48
CA ALA A 212 -15.42 6.08 17.84
C ALA A 212 -14.78 4.88 17.12
N GLY A 213 -14.24 5.08 15.90
CA GLY A 213 -13.52 4.05 15.16
C GLY A 213 -12.06 3.85 15.59
N GLU A 214 -11.50 4.76 16.37
CA GLU A 214 -10.13 4.64 16.89
C GLU A 214 -10.04 3.59 17.98
N ASN A 215 -11.04 3.52 18.88
CA ASN A 215 -11.14 2.56 20.00
C ASN A 215 -12.57 2.02 20.17
N PRO A 216 -13.05 1.16 19.25
CA PRO A 216 -14.39 0.58 19.28
C PRO A 216 -14.52 -0.49 20.36
N ARG A 217 -15.71 -0.59 20.99
CA ARG A 217 -15.91 -1.47 22.16
C ARG A 217 -15.83 -2.98 21.89
N SER A 218 -16.07 -3.43 20.67
CA SER A 218 -16.30 -4.85 20.34
C SER A 218 -15.28 -5.45 19.39
N ARG A 219 -14.23 -4.72 19.03
CA ARG A 219 -13.19 -5.12 18.07
C ARG A 219 -11.95 -4.24 18.28
N HIS A 220 -10.85 -4.56 17.62
CA HIS A 220 -9.65 -3.73 17.66
C HIS A 220 -9.82 -2.55 16.69
N GLY A 221 -9.62 -1.33 17.17
CA GLY A 221 -9.58 -0.12 16.37
C GLY A 221 -8.16 0.25 15.95
N ARG A 222 -8.06 1.42 15.29
CA ARG A 222 -6.79 1.93 14.77
C ARG A 222 -5.79 2.24 15.89
N ALA A 223 -6.25 2.74 17.05
CA ALA A 223 -5.36 3.01 18.17
C ALA A 223 -4.78 1.72 18.76
N GLU A 224 -5.56 0.66 18.93
CA GLU A 224 -5.02 -0.63 19.39
C GLU A 224 -4.08 -1.27 18.35
N ASN A 225 -4.37 -1.11 17.05
CA ASN A 225 -3.47 -1.57 15.99
C ASN A 225 -2.10 -0.88 16.05
N MET A 226 -2.09 0.42 16.35
CA MET A 226 -0.86 1.20 16.50
C MET A 226 -0.11 0.87 17.79
N GLU A 227 -0.81 0.61 18.88
CA GLU A 227 -0.17 0.17 20.13
C GLU A 227 0.48 -1.22 19.96
N GLU A 228 -0.13 -2.12 19.19
CA GLU A 228 0.49 -3.40 18.81
C GLU A 228 1.78 -3.20 17.99
N LEU A 229 1.75 -2.31 16.99
CA LEU A 229 2.94 -1.98 16.19
C LEU A 229 4.05 -1.39 17.06
N LYS A 230 3.71 -0.44 17.92
CA LYS A 230 4.63 0.25 18.83
C LYS A 230 5.31 -0.72 19.81
N ASN A 231 4.56 -1.70 20.33
CA ASN A 231 5.06 -2.71 21.27
C ASN A 231 5.67 -3.93 20.58
N ASN A 232 5.63 -4.01 19.25
CA ASN A 232 6.25 -5.10 18.52
C ASN A 232 7.77 -5.10 18.74
N SER A 233 8.31 -6.25 19.17
CA SER A 233 9.73 -6.39 19.52
C SER A 233 10.68 -6.03 18.37
N ARG A 234 10.29 -6.31 17.12
CA ARG A 234 11.07 -5.88 15.95
C ARG A 234 10.94 -4.41 15.65
N MET A 235 9.76 -3.83 15.75
CA MET A 235 9.60 -2.38 15.59
C MET A 235 10.48 -1.65 16.59
N ILE A 236 10.46 -2.06 17.87
CA ILE A 236 11.35 -1.52 18.91
C ILE A 236 12.82 -1.68 18.53
N ALA A 237 13.24 -2.88 18.12
CA ALA A 237 14.63 -3.16 17.76
C ALA A 237 15.11 -2.37 16.52
N TRP A 238 14.24 -2.23 15.51
CA TRP A 238 14.55 -1.51 14.29
C TRP A 238 14.59 0.00 14.50
N ARG A 239 13.65 0.56 15.28
CA ARG A 239 13.68 1.97 15.69
C ARG A 239 14.93 2.36 16.48
N ARG A 240 15.48 1.46 17.30
CA ARG A 240 16.75 1.71 18.02
C ARG A 240 17.96 1.81 17.09
N LYS A 241 17.88 1.28 15.87
CA LYS A 241 18.97 1.24 14.88
C LYS A 241 18.62 1.99 13.60
N SER A 242 17.60 2.84 13.62
CA SER A 242 17.05 3.52 12.44
C SER A 242 18.05 4.44 11.75
N GLN A 243 18.95 5.05 12.54
CA GLN A 243 20.08 5.86 12.06
C GLN A 243 21.06 5.08 11.17
N LEU A 244 21.11 3.74 11.31
CA LEU A 244 21.97 2.86 10.50
C LEU A 244 21.17 2.16 9.40
N VAL A 245 19.96 1.70 9.73
CA VAL A 245 19.07 0.96 8.82
C VAL A 245 17.70 1.62 8.92
N PRO A 246 17.31 2.44 7.94
CA PRO A 246 16.06 3.18 7.99
C PRO A 246 14.86 2.29 8.25
N VAL A 247 13.86 2.85 8.94
CA VAL A 247 12.55 2.22 9.11
C VAL A 247 11.53 3.06 8.37
N ILE A 248 10.82 2.41 7.47
CA ILE A 248 9.70 2.97 6.73
C ILE A 248 8.45 2.27 7.22
N VAL A 249 7.43 3.03 7.57
CA VAL A 249 6.08 2.49 7.80
C VAL A 249 5.16 3.11 6.77
N ALA A 250 4.36 2.26 6.15
CA ALA A 250 3.52 2.56 5.02
C ALA A 250 2.23 1.72 5.07
N GLY A 251 1.26 2.05 4.24
CA GLY A 251 0.03 1.30 4.03
C GLY A 251 -1.21 2.16 4.28
N ASP A 252 -2.36 1.50 4.44
CA ASP A 252 -3.63 2.17 4.67
C ASP A 252 -3.89 2.35 6.17
N PHE A 253 -3.72 3.58 6.63
CA PHE A 253 -3.92 3.93 8.03
C PHE A 253 -5.40 4.15 8.35
N ASN A 254 -6.28 4.26 7.35
CA ASN A 254 -7.71 4.51 7.53
C ASN A 254 -8.01 5.69 8.47
N CYS A 255 -7.10 6.66 8.52
CA CYS A 255 -7.23 7.90 9.27
C CYS A 255 -6.41 9.00 8.58
N PRO A 256 -6.81 10.28 8.71
CA PRO A 256 -6.02 11.40 8.22
C PRO A 256 -4.73 11.64 9.03
N SER A 257 -3.87 12.50 8.49
CA SER A 257 -2.79 13.09 9.27
C SER A 257 -3.35 14.08 10.31
N HIS A 258 -2.94 13.93 11.58
CA HIS A 258 -3.24 14.88 12.64
C HIS A 258 -2.63 16.27 12.39
N LEU A 259 -1.63 16.37 11.51
CA LEU A 259 -1.03 17.63 11.09
C LEU A 259 -1.96 18.46 10.20
N ASP A 260 -2.96 17.82 9.59
CA ASP A 260 -3.90 18.48 8.66
C ASP A 260 -5.20 18.87 9.36
N TRP A 261 -5.54 18.20 10.46
CA TRP A 261 -6.78 18.38 11.23
C TRP A 261 -6.57 19.31 12.43
N THR A 262 -6.06 20.51 12.15
CA THR A 262 -5.80 21.54 13.17
C THR A 262 -6.88 22.62 13.18
N ASP A 263 -6.91 23.45 14.21
CA ASP A 263 -7.83 24.60 14.29
C ASP A 263 -7.69 25.57 13.11
N ALA A 264 -6.50 25.67 12.51
CA ALA A 264 -6.24 26.56 11.38
C ALA A 264 -6.98 26.13 10.10
N TYR A 265 -7.32 24.84 9.97
CA TYR A 265 -7.91 24.25 8.77
C TYR A 265 -9.26 23.58 9.03
N LYS A 266 -9.88 23.80 10.20
CA LYS A 266 -11.09 23.10 10.61
C LYS A 266 -12.31 23.41 9.75
N ASP A 267 -12.33 24.57 9.09
CA ASP A 267 -13.33 24.95 8.11
C ASP A 267 -13.42 23.93 6.95
N ARG A 268 -12.34 23.20 6.68
CA ARG A 268 -12.27 22.11 5.70
C ARG A 268 -12.68 20.75 6.24
N HIS A 269 -12.91 20.62 7.55
CA HIS A 269 -13.07 19.36 8.27
C HIS A 269 -14.39 19.28 9.05
N GLY A 270 -15.42 19.97 8.57
CA GLY A 270 -16.72 20.04 9.26
C GLY A 270 -16.66 20.85 10.56
N ASP A 271 -15.79 21.85 10.62
CA ASP A 271 -15.50 22.70 11.79
C ASP A 271 -14.84 21.98 12.97
N TRP A 272 -14.22 20.81 12.73
CA TRP A 272 -13.50 20.04 13.74
C TRP A 272 -11.98 20.09 13.57
N ALA A 273 -11.28 20.26 14.68
CA ALA A 273 -9.87 19.94 14.81
C ALA A 273 -9.74 18.61 15.57
N VAL A 274 -8.97 17.66 15.04
CA VAL A 274 -8.91 16.29 15.55
C VAL A 274 -7.47 15.81 15.54
N GLN A 275 -6.96 15.45 16.72
CA GLN A 275 -5.70 14.71 16.82
C GLN A 275 -5.96 13.23 16.58
N TRP A 276 -5.76 12.79 15.33
CA TRP A 276 -5.89 11.39 14.96
C TRP A 276 -4.88 10.51 15.70
N PRO A 277 -5.33 9.59 16.60
CA PRO A 277 -4.44 8.82 17.46
C PRO A 277 -3.40 8.01 16.70
N ALA A 278 -3.77 7.42 15.56
CA ALA A 278 -2.87 6.55 14.82
C ALA A 278 -1.70 7.31 14.17
N THR A 279 -1.95 8.45 13.51
CA THR A 279 -0.85 9.27 12.94
C THR A 279 -0.10 10.03 14.03
N LYS A 280 -0.75 10.42 15.13
CA LYS A 280 -0.07 10.99 16.30
C LYS A 280 0.89 9.98 16.94
N ALA A 281 0.51 8.71 17.04
CA ALA A 281 1.37 7.65 17.56
C ALA A 281 2.64 7.46 16.70
N MET A 282 2.56 7.68 15.39
CA MET A 282 3.74 7.67 14.52
C MET A 282 4.71 8.80 14.83
N GLU A 283 4.19 10.02 15.01
CA GLU A 283 4.99 11.17 15.43
C GLU A 283 5.62 10.94 16.82
N ASP A 284 4.87 10.39 17.77
CA ASP A 284 5.37 10.04 19.11
C ASP A 284 6.48 8.98 19.04
N MET A 285 6.39 8.08 18.06
CA MET A 285 7.44 7.12 17.73
C MET A 285 8.65 7.74 17.01
N LYS A 286 8.65 9.06 16.79
CA LYS A 286 9.67 9.85 16.10
C LYS A 286 9.79 9.54 14.62
N PHE A 287 8.70 9.07 14.01
CA PHE A 287 8.63 9.05 12.56
C PHE A 287 8.20 10.41 12.02
N ILE A 288 8.72 10.73 10.84
CA ILE A 288 8.42 11.94 10.08
C ILE A 288 7.37 11.58 9.04
N ASP A 289 6.27 12.34 8.99
CA ASP A 289 5.29 12.28 7.92
C ASP A 289 5.96 12.78 6.63
N SER A 290 6.34 11.85 5.73
CA SER A 290 7.05 12.20 4.50
C SER A 290 6.25 13.10 3.56
N PHE A 291 4.92 13.03 3.61
CA PHE A 291 4.09 13.89 2.79
C PHE A 291 4.23 15.33 3.27
N ARG A 292 4.17 15.55 4.59
CA ARG A 292 4.33 16.89 5.18
C ARG A 292 5.78 17.38 5.19
N GLU A 293 6.76 16.49 5.19
CA GLU A 293 8.16 16.86 4.97
C GLU A 293 8.37 17.47 3.59
N VAL A 294 7.72 16.91 2.56
CA VAL A 294 7.83 17.40 1.16
C VAL A 294 6.86 18.54 0.89
N HIS A 295 5.67 18.49 1.48
CA HIS A 295 4.58 19.46 1.34
C HIS A 295 4.23 20.07 2.70
N PRO A 296 5.09 20.95 3.25
CA PRO A 296 4.91 21.49 4.59
C PRO A 296 3.71 22.43 4.70
N ASP A 297 3.29 23.02 3.58
CA ASP A 297 2.14 23.93 3.53
C ASP A 297 0.84 23.15 3.28
N VAL A 298 -0.01 23.09 4.28
CA VAL A 298 -1.31 22.39 4.24
C VAL A 298 -2.32 23.14 3.37
N ASP A 299 -2.16 24.46 3.17
CA ASP A 299 -3.03 25.25 2.29
C ASP A 299 -2.73 25.02 0.82
N LEU A 300 -1.45 24.88 0.48
CA LEU A 300 -1.05 24.56 -0.89
C LEU A 300 -1.40 23.11 -1.26
N GLU A 301 -1.18 22.18 -0.33
CA GLU A 301 -1.34 20.74 -0.59
C GLU A 301 -2.10 20.08 0.57
N PRO A 302 -3.44 20.13 0.58
CA PRO A 302 -4.24 19.53 1.65
C PRO A 302 -4.20 17.99 1.58
N GLY A 303 -4.04 17.32 2.72
CA GLY A 303 -4.02 15.85 2.79
C GLY A 303 -5.41 15.26 2.90
N THR A 304 -6.29 15.61 1.97
CA THR A 304 -7.74 15.30 1.99
C THR A 304 -8.10 13.92 1.41
N PHE A 305 -7.14 13.01 1.29
CA PHE A 305 -7.28 11.83 0.43
C PHE A 305 -7.95 10.65 1.13
N TRP A 306 -9.29 10.70 1.21
CA TRP A 306 -10.13 9.52 1.47
C TRP A 306 -11.50 9.55 0.76
N THR A 307 -11.70 10.38 -0.26
CA THR A 307 -12.94 10.34 -1.07
C THR A 307 -12.63 10.15 -2.56
N LEU A 308 -13.04 8.97 -3.06
CA LEU A 308 -13.21 8.52 -4.46
C LEU A 308 -12.14 8.84 -5.51
N SER A 309 -10.99 9.36 -5.15
CA SER A 309 -9.82 9.41 -6.02
C SER A 309 -8.59 9.51 -5.11
N TYR A 310 -7.53 8.78 -5.43
CA TYR A 310 -6.18 8.87 -4.81
C TYR A 310 -6.04 8.19 -3.44
N SER A 311 -5.52 6.96 -3.43
CA SER A 311 -4.90 6.36 -2.25
C SER A 311 -3.47 6.90 -2.11
N LEU A 312 -3.22 7.76 -1.13
CA LEU A 312 -1.86 8.11 -0.73
C LEU A 312 -1.45 7.20 0.43
N THR A 313 -0.38 6.44 0.20
CA THR A 313 0.33 5.75 1.28
C THR A 313 1.14 6.78 2.06
N LEU A 314 0.78 7.04 3.32
CA LEU A 314 1.61 7.85 4.22
C LEU A 314 2.91 7.10 4.49
N PHE A 315 4.04 7.60 3.98
CA PHE A 315 5.34 7.08 4.39
C PHE A 315 5.83 7.82 5.61
N PHE A 316 6.13 7.07 6.65
CA PHE A 316 6.75 7.59 7.85
C PHE A 316 8.23 7.20 7.84
N LYS A 317 9.15 8.17 7.82
CA LYS A 317 10.60 7.95 7.84
C LYS A 317 11.17 8.40 9.18
N GLN A 318 11.95 7.56 9.85
CA GLN A 318 12.71 8.00 11.02
C GLN A 318 14.04 8.61 10.56
N ALA A 319 14.37 9.81 11.06
CA ALA A 319 15.67 10.45 10.83
C ALA A 319 16.82 9.58 11.34
#